data_AF-A0A7Y3DSR9-F1
#
_entry.id   AF-A0A7Y3DSR9-F1
#
_cell.length_a   1.000
_cell.length_b   1.000
_cell.length_c   1.000
_cell.angle_alpha   90.00
_cell.angle_beta   90.00
_cell.angle_gamma   90.00
#
_symmetry.space_group_name_H-M   'P 1'
#
loop_
_entity.id
_entity.type
_entity.pdbx_description
1 polymer ?
#
loop_
_entity_poly.entity_id
_entity_poly.type
_entity_poly.pdbx_seq_one_letter_code
_entity_poly.pdbx_strand_id
1 'polypeptide(L)' 'GGTCTGEHGVGIGKRKFMQLEHGDSYQLMRSIKDLIDPKGLMNPGKIFIRFLTTETLRTQRSLFVFASKD' A
#
# COMPACT_ATOMS: atom_id res chain seq x y z
N GLY A 1 23.43 9.39 -8.32
CA GLY A 1 22.82 8.06 -8.26
C GLY A 1 23.23 7.40 -6.97
N GLY A 2 22.30 7.22 -6.05
CA GLY A 2 22.44 6.42 -4.84
C GLY A 2 21.09 5.78 -4.59
N THR A 3 21.07 4.50 -4.24
CA THR A 3 19.83 3.80 -3.92
C THR A 3 19.41 4.09 -2.48
N CYS A 4 18.11 4.21 -2.19
CA CYS A 4 17.67 4.42 -0.82
C CYS A 4 17.96 3.18 0.06
N THR A 5 18.29 2.02 -0.54
CA THR A 5 18.53 0.77 0.17
C THR A 5 19.77 0.06 -0.35
N GLY A 6 20.75 -0.21 0.52
CA GLY A 6 21.78 -1.23 0.27
C GLY A 6 21.17 -2.63 0.41
N GLU A 7 21.58 -3.42 1.41
CA GLU A 7 20.94 -4.73 1.69
C GLU A 7 19.65 -4.68 2.51
N HIS A 8 19.42 -3.63 3.32
CA HIS A 8 18.40 -3.66 4.37
C HIS A 8 16.96 -3.36 3.92
N GLY A 9 16.74 -3.17 2.61
CA GLY A 9 15.42 -2.85 2.06
C GLY A 9 14.81 -1.55 2.58
N VAL A 10 13.54 -1.33 2.22
CA VAL A 10 12.84 -0.02 2.34
C VAL A 10 12.20 0.14 3.73
N GLY A 11 11.54 -0.90 4.24
CA GLY A 11 10.74 -0.83 5.46
C GLY A 11 9.71 0.32 5.45
N ILE A 12 9.27 0.77 6.62
CA ILE A 12 8.37 1.93 6.74
C ILE A 12 9.16 3.25 6.62
N GLY A 13 10.39 3.30 7.15
CA GLY A 13 11.18 4.53 7.24
C GLY A 13 11.58 5.13 5.90
N LYS A 14 11.80 4.29 4.88
CA LYS A 14 12.28 4.73 3.56
C LYS A 14 11.20 4.76 2.48
N ARG A 15 9.97 4.31 2.79
CA ARG A 15 8.87 4.21 1.79
C ARG A 15 8.55 5.54 1.10
N LYS A 16 8.74 6.67 1.80
CA LYS A 16 8.51 8.02 1.27
C LYS A 16 9.44 8.41 0.12
N PHE A 17 10.56 7.71 -0.03
CA PHE A 17 11.53 7.96 -1.10
C PHE A 17 11.33 7.07 -2.32
N MET A 18 10.47 6.04 -2.24
CA MET A 18 10.27 5.05 -3.30
C MET A 18 9.80 5.68 -4.62
N GLN A 19 8.89 6.65 -4.54
CA GLN A 19 8.42 7.34 -5.74
C GLN A 19 9.51 8.20 -6.38
N LEU A 20 10.36 8.83 -5.57
CA LEU A 20 11.48 9.63 -6.05
C LEU A 20 12.57 8.75 -6.68
N GLU A 21 12.85 7.58 -6.10
CA GLU A 21 13.88 6.66 -6.57
C GLU A 21 13.47 5.94 -7.86
N HIS A 22 12.21 5.51 -7.97
CA HIS A 22 11.74 4.66 -9.07
C HIS A 22 10.91 5.38 -10.12
N GLY A 23 10.54 6.66 -9.90
CA GLY A 23 9.74 7.45 -10.83
C GLY A 23 8.47 6.72 -11.27
N ASP A 24 8.23 6.66 -12.58
CA ASP A 24 7.06 6.04 -13.19
C ASP A 24 6.93 4.54 -12.87
N SER A 25 8.06 3.86 -12.62
CA SER A 25 8.06 2.44 -12.24
C SER A 25 7.38 2.21 -10.88
N TYR A 26 7.26 3.25 -10.03
CA TYR A 26 6.54 3.16 -8.77
C TYR A 26 5.07 2.77 -8.97
N GLN A 27 4.41 3.29 -10.02
CA GLN A 27 3.02 2.95 -10.32
C GLN A 27 2.91 1.53 -10.87
N LEU A 28 3.84 1.09 -11.70
CA LEU A 28 3.87 -0.29 -12.20
C LEU A 28 4.01 -1.30 -11.06
N MET A 29 4.93 -1.05 -10.11
CA MET A 29 5.08 -1.90 -8.92
C MET A 29 3.79 -1.97 -8.10
N ARG A 30 3.06 -0.85 -8.00
CA ARG A 30 1.75 -0.81 -7.32
C ARG A 30 0.71 -1.64 -8.06
N SER A 31 0.61 -1.50 -9.38
CA SER A 31 -0.33 -2.29 -10.19
C SER A 31 -0.07 -3.80 -10.09
N ILE A 32 1.20 -4.21 -10.09
CA ILE A 32 1.57 -5.62 -9.87
C ILE A 32 1.15 -6.08 -8.47
N LYS A 33 1.39 -5.26 -7.44
CA LYS A 33 1.00 -5.57 -6.06
C LYS A 33 -0.52 -5.71 -5.92
N ASP A 34 -1.29 -4.83 -6.55
CA ASP A 34 -2.75 -4.85 -6.51
C ASP A 34 -3.34 -6.04 -7.29
N LEU A 35 -2.66 -6.50 -8.35
CA LEU A 35 -3.04 -7.72 -9.08
C LEU A 35 -2.82 -8.99 -8.24
N ILE A 36 -1.70 -9.06 -7.51
CA ILE A 36 -1.32 -10.24 -6.72
C ILE A 36 -2.06 -10.28 -5.38
N ASP A 37 -2.26 -9.13 -4.74
CA ASP A 37 -2.88 -8.99 -3.42
C ASP A 37 -3.97 -7.91 -3.44
N PRO A 38 -5.10 -8.15 -4.13
CA PRO A 38 -6.18 -7.18 -4.28
C PRO A 38 -6.86 -6.83 -2.94
N LYS A 39 -6.74 -7.71 -1.94
CA LYS A 39 -7.25 -7.46 -0.58
C LYS A 39 -6.25 -6.69 0.29
N GLY A 40 -5.01 -6.52 -0.16
CA GLY A 40 -3.96 -5.78 0.55
C GLY A 40 -3.55 -6.42 1.88
N LEU A 41 -3.57 -7.75 1.98
CA LEU A 41 -3.27 -8.48 3.22
C LEU A 41 -1.77 -8.58 3.50
N MET A 42 -0.92 -8.62 2.47
CA MET A 42 0.51 -8.83 2.66
C MET A 42 1.22 -7.49 2.90
N ASN A 43 1.58 -7.26 4.16
CA ASN A 43 2.34 -6.10 4.63
C ASN A 43 1.70 -4.74 4.25
N PRO A 44 0.46 -4.48 4.69
CA PRO A 44 -0.26 -3.26 4.36
C PRO A 44 0.52 -2.01 4.78
N GLY A 45 0.54 -1.00 3.92
CA GLY A 45 1.15 0.30 4.25
C GLY A 45 2.68 0.34 4.24
N LYS A 46 3.38 -0.79 4.02
CA LYS A 46 4.84 -0.85 4.10
C LYS A 46 5.51 -0.11 2.95
N ILE A 47 5.20 -0.46 1.71
CA ILE A 47 5.76 0.17 0.50
C ILE A 47 4.84 1.26 -0.06
N PHE A 48 3.54 0.93 -0.18
CA PHE A 48 2.53 1.84 -0.71
C PHE A 48 1.69 2.41 0.42
N ILE A 49 1.57 3.74 0.46
CA ILE A 49 0.68 4.40 1.43
C ILE A 49 -0.75 4.11 1.02
N ARG A 50 -1.52 3.47 1.91
CA ARG A 50 -2.96 3.29 1.69
C ARG A 50 -3.63 4.62 1.95
N PHE A 51 -4.07 5.28 0.89
CA PHE A 51 -5.02 6.38 1.01
C PHE A 51 -6.39 5.75 1.23
N LEU A 52 -7.02 6.05 2.36
CA LEU A 52 -8.42 5.70 2.58
C LEU A 52 -9.25 6.66 1.72
N THR A 53 -9.79 6.15 0.61
CA THR A 53 -10.81 6.88 -0.12
C THR A 53 -12.12 6.81 0.68
N THR A 54 -12.95 7.83 0.56
CA THR A 54 -14.28 7.91 1.20
C THR A 54 -15.16 6.71 0.86
N GLU A 55 -15.02 6.13 -0.34
CA GLU A 55 -15.67 4.89 -0.76
C GLU A 55 -15.20 3.67 0.01
N THR A 56 -13.89 3.54 0.25
CA THR A 56 -13.32 2.43 1.03
C THR A 56 -13.80 2.46 2.48
N LEU A 57 -13.92 3.65 3.06
CA LEU A 57 -14.48 3.86 4.41
C LEU A 57 -15.96 3.49 4.48
N ARG A 58 -16.75 3.80 3.44
CA ARG A 58 -18.17 3.43 3.36
C ARG A 58 -18.34 1.91 3.30
N THR A 59 -17.53 1.21 2.51
CA THR A 59 -17.56 -0.26 2.40
C THR A 59 -17.10 -0.94 3.69
N GLN A 60 -16.01 -0.49 4.32
CA GLN A 60 -15.57 -1.05 5.61
C GLN A 60 -16.59 -0.81 6.73
N ARG A 61 -17.27 0.34 6.73
CA ARG A 61 -18.30 0.65 7.72
C ARG A 61 -19.59 -0.16 7.51
N SER A 62 -19.96 -0.44 6.26
CA SER A 62 -21.04 -1.38 5.92
C SER A 62 -20.74 -2.80 6.39
N LEU A 63 -19.51 -3.28 6.18
CA LEU A 63 -19.08 -4.61 6.63
C LEU A 63 -19.09 -4.72 8.17
N PHE A 64 -18.62 -3.67 8.86
CA PHE A 64 -18.59 -3.63 10.33
C PHE A 64 -19.99 -3.57 10.94
N VAL A 65 -20.91 -2.81 10.35
CA VAL A 65 -22.33 -2.76 10.78
C VAL A 65 -23.03 -4.09 10.57
N PHE A 66 -22.69 -4.82 9.51
CA PHE A 66 -23.24 -6.15 9.27
C PHE A 66 -22.70 -7.16 10.30
N ALA A 67 -21.38 -7.17 10.54
CA ALA A 67 -20.72 -8.06 11.51
C ALA A 67 -21.03 -7.76 12.99
N SER A 68 -21.70 -6.64 13.31
CA SER A 68 -22.10 -6.27 14.68
C SER A 68 -23.59 -6.54 14.96
N LYS A 69 -24.32 -7.12 14.00
CA LYS A 69 -25.75 -7.49 14.13
C LYS A 69 -25.97 -8.99 14.36
N ASP A 70 -24.88 -9.75 14.41
CA ASP A 70 -24.81 -11.16 14.83
C ASP A 70 -24.13 -11.25 16.20
#